data_AF-A0A1J3I6H3-F1
#
_entry.id   AF-A0A1J3I6H3-F1
#
_cell.length_a   1.000
_cell.length_b   1.000
_cell.length_c   1.000
_cell.angle_alpha   90.00
_cell.angle_beta   90.00
_cell.angle_gamma   90.00
#
_symmetry.space_group_name_H-M   'P 1'
#
loop_
_entity.id
_entity.type
_entity.pdbx_description
1 polymer ?
#
loop_
_entity_poly.entity_id
_entity_poly.type
_entity_poly.pdbx_seq_one_letter_code
_entity_poly.pdbx_strand_id
1 'polypeptide(L)' 'NLTISSNGSLILLDGNQDVIWSAGEAFTSNKYHAELLNTGNLVLVDDVSGKTLWQSFENLGDTMLPQSSVAYDIPRGKS' A
#
# COMPACT_ATOMS: atom_id res chain seq x y z
N ASN A 1 -5.22 -14.00 5.96
CA ASN A 1 -4.28 -13.40 6.93
C ASN A 1 -3.59 -12.23 6.25
N LEU A 2 -3.67 -11.00 6.79
CA LEU A 2 -3.01 -9.82 6.22
C LEU A 2 -1.72 -9.56 7.00
N THR A 3 -0.57 -9.55 6.31
CA THR A 3 0.75 -9.37 6.93
C THR A 3 1.70 -8.59 6.02
N ILE A 4 2.83 -8.17 6.56
CA ILE A 4 3.95 -7.61 5.80
C ILE A 4 4.91 -8.75 5.47
N SER A 5 5.30 -8.89 4.21
CA SER A 5 6.29 -9.86 3.74
C SER A 5 7.72 -9.41 4.09
N SER A 6 8.69 -10.33 3.98
CA SER A 6 10.10 -10.05 4.28
C SER A 6 10.74 -8.97 3.38
N ASN A 7 10.19 -8.74 2.20
CA ASN A 7 10.59 -7.68 1.27
C ASN A 7 9.79 -6.38 1.44
N GLY A 8 8.96 -6.27 2.48
CA GLY A 8 8.24 -5.04 2.81
C GLY A 8 6.94 -4.80 2.04
N SER A 9 6.36 -5.82 1.39
CA SER A 9 5.07 -5.68 0.72
C SER A 9 3.92 -6.09 1.65
N LEU A 10 2.74 -5.48 1.48
CA LEU A 10 1.52 -5.95 2.14
C LEU A 10 0.98 -7.15 1.37
N ILE A 11 0.73 -8.26 2.05
CA ILE A 11 0.24 -9.50 1.44
C ILE A 11 -0.98 -10.07 2.16
N LEU A 12 -1.94 -10.56 1.38
CA LEU A 12 -3.07 -11.33 1.88
C LEU A 12 -2.86 -12.81 1.55
N LEU A 13 -2.82 -13.62 2.60
CA LEU A 13 -2.71 -15.08 2.52
C LEU A 13 -4.08 -15.74 2.68
N ASP A 14 -4.33 -16.77 1.87
CA ASP A 14 -5.49 -17.65 2.04
C ASP A 14 -5.28 -18.69 3.16
N GLY A 15 -6.19 -19.67 3.25
CA GLY A 15 -6.11 -20.74 4.25
C GLY A 15 -4.94 -21.71 4.06
N ASN A 16 -4.40 -21.79 2.85
CA ASN A 16 -3.26 -22.64 2.47
C ASN A 16 -1.92 -21.90 2.57
N GLN A 17 -1.93 -20.63 3.01
CA GLN A 17 -0.77 -19.72 3.01
C GLN A 17 -0.33 -19.28 1.60
N ASP A 18 -1.20 -19.40 0.60
CA ASP A 18 -0.94 -18.87 -0.73
C ASP A 18 -1.23 -17.36 -0.77
N VAL A 19 -0.38 -16.61 -1.47
CA VAL A 19 -0.57 -15.16 -1.68
C VAL A 19 -1.67 -14.95 -2.71
N ILE A 20 -2.79 -14.38 -2.27
CA ILE A 20 -3.95 -14.09 -3.14
C ILE A 20 -4.08 -12.60 -3.50
N TRP A 21 -3.36 -11.73 -2.80
CA TRP A 21 -3.28 -10.30 -3.11
C TRP A 21 -2.00 -9.71 -2.52
N SER A 22 -1.44 -8.71 -3.20
CA SER A 22 -0.29 -7.96 -2.71
C SER A 22 -0.35 -6.50 -3.13
N ALA A 23 0.18 -5.61 -2.28
CA ALA A 23 0.38 -4.20 -2.60
C ALA A 23 1.69 -3.66 -2.02
N GLY A 24 2.17 -2.55 -2.60
CA GLY A 24 3.50 -2.02 -2.34
C GLY A 24 4.58 -2.75 -3.15
N GLU A 25 5.73 -2.12 -3.27
CA GLU A 25 6.90 -2.68 -3.96
C GLU A 25 7.80 -3.44 -2.99
N ALA A 26 8.85 -4.10 -3.50
CA ALA A 26 9.91 -4.61 -2.66
C ALA A 26 10.77 -3.43 -2.21
N PHE A 27 10.72 -3.10 -0.91
CA PHE A 27 11.45 -1.97 -0.35
C PHE A 27 12.77 -2.43 0.27
N THR A 28 13.76 -1.54 0.27
CA THR A 28 15.14 -1.86 0.71
C THR A 28 15.37 -1.77 2.22
N SER A 29 14.35 -1.36 2.98
CA SER A 29 14.42 -1.29 4.45
C SER A 29 14.17 -2.66 5.09
N ASN A 30 14.39 -2.75 6.39
CA ASN A 30 14.23 -3.99 7.18
C ASN A 30 13.20 -3.83 8.31
N LYS A 31 12.57 -2.66 8.44
CA LYS A 31 11.60 -2.37 9.49
C LYS A 31 10.42 -1.58 8.93
N TYR A 32 9.25 -2.18 9.04
CA TYR A 32 8.02 -1.67 8.48
C TYR A 32 6.87 -1.87 9.46
N HIS A 33 5.91 -0.96 9.41
CA HIS A 33 4.61 -1.20 9.99
C HIS A 33 3.50 -0.75 9.04
N ALA A 34 2.33 -1.33 9.26
CA ALA A 34 1.10 -0.88 8.64
C ALA A 34 0.26 -0.15 9.68
N GLU A 35 -0.30 0.99 9.32
CA GLU A 35 -1.13 1.80 10.19
C GLU A 35 -2.46 2.12 9.50
N LEU A 36 -3.58 1.92 10.21
CA LEU A 36 -4.87 2.43 9.79
C LEU A 36 -5.08 3.80 10.43
N LEU A 37 -4.99 4.86 9.64
CA LEU A 37 -5.18 6.22 10.10
C LEU A 37 -6.65 6.48 10.48
N ASN A 38 -6.89 7.48 11.33
CA ASN A 38 -8.25 7.92 11.70
C ASN A 38 -9.11 8.35 10.51
N THR A 39 -8.48 8.65 9.36
CA THR A 39 -9.15 8.98 8.11
C THR A 39 -9.67 7.75 7.35
N GLY A 40 -9.31 6.55 7.79
CA GLY A 40 -9.58 5.29 7.11
C GLY A 40 -8.51 4.91 6.07
N ASN A 41 -7.46 5.72 5.90
CA ASN A 41 -6.35 5.38 5.01
C ASN A 41 -5.43 4.34 5.66
N LEU A 42 -5.31 3.17 5.04
CA LEU A 42 -4.29 2.19 5.38
C LEU A 42 -2.98 2.58 4.70
N VAL A 43 -1.93 2.78 5.51
CA VAL A 43 -0.59 3.17 5.05
C VAL A 43 0.44 2.12 5.43
N LEU A 44 1.44 1.94 4.57
CA LEU A 44 2.66 1.21 4.86
C LEU A 44 3.79 2.22 5.05
N VAL A 45 4.50 2.12 6.17
CA VAL A 45 5.54 3.08 6.57
C VAL A 45 6.87 2.37 6.78
N ASP A 46 7.95 2.98 6.27
CA ASP A 46 9.32 2.61 6.63
C ASP A 46 9.71 3.26 7.95
N ASP A 47 10.03 2.45 8.97
CA ASP A 47 10.41 2.94 10.29
C ASP A 47 11.76 3.66 10.30
N VAL A 48 12.62 3.38 9.33
CA VAL A 48 13.96 3.97 9.26
C VAL A 48 13.89 5.39 8.72
N SER A 49 13.18 5.59 7.60
CA SER A 49 13.06 6.90 6.96
C SER A 49 11.83 7.69 7.40
N GLY A 50 10.85 7.04 8.04
CA GLY A 50 9.54 7.61 8.38
C GLY A 50 8.65 7.87 7.17
N LYS A 51 9.02 7.38 5.98
CA LYS A 51 8.28 7.63 4.74
C LYS A 51 7.11 6.67 4.60
N THR A 52 5.99 7.20 4.12
CA THR A 52 4.91 6.38 3.57
C THR A 52 5.35 5.79 2.24
N LEU A 53 5.37 4.46 2.17
CA LEU A 53 5.81 3.69 1.02
C LEU A 53 4.65 3.29 0.10
N TRP A 54 3.46 3.13 0.69
CA TRP A 54 2.23 2.82 -0.03
C TRP A 54 1.03 3.32 0.79
N GLN A 55 -0.04 3.71 0.11
CA GLN A 55 -1.30 4.07 0.75
C GLN A 55 -2.53 3.62 -0.04
N SER A 56 -3.57 3.22 0.69
CA SER A 56 -4.83 2.74 0.11
C SER A 56 -5.59 3.82 -0.68
N PHE A 57 -5.46 5.09 -0.29
CA PHE A 57 -6.17 6.20 -0.94
C PHE A 57 -5.63 6.54 -2.33
N GLU A 58 -4.44 6.04 -2.70
CA GLU A 58 -3.92 6.13 -4.08
C GLU A 58 -4.45 5.01 -4.99
N ASN A 59 -5.12 4.01 -4.41
CA ASN A 59 -5.64 2.83 -5.11
C ASN A 59 -7.13 2.64 -4.77
N LEU A 60 -7.92 3.71 -4.90
CA LEU A 60 -9.36 3.64 -4.68
C LEU A 60 -10.01 2.74 -5.73
N GLY A 61 -10.91 1.87 -5.27
CA GLY A 61 -11.87 1.18 -6.14
C GLY A 61 -13.04 2.10 -6.48
N ASP A 62 -14.26 1.63 -6.24
CA ASP A 62 -15.46 2.34 -6.69
C ASP A 62 -15.96 3.44 -5.75
N THR A 63 -15.32 3.62 -4.58
CA THR A 63 -15.76 4.59 -3.56
C THR A 63 -14.69 5.64 -3.30
N MET A 64 -15.04 6.90 -3.54
CA MET A 64 -14.22 8.05 -3.12
C MET A 64 -14.46 8.34 -1.64
N LEU A 65 -13.38 8.27 -0.85
CA LEU A 65 -13.41 8.63 0.56
C LEU A 65 -13.07 10.12 0.74
N PRO A 66 -13.62 10.79 1.78
CA PRO A 66 -13.16 12.12 2.15
C PRO A 66 -11.63 12.16 2.28
N GLN A 67 -10.99 13.19 1.72
CA GLN A 67 -9.53 13.37 1.68
C GLN A 67 -8.75 12.49 0.68
N SER A 68 -9.40 11.64 -0.10
CA SER A 68 -8.77 11.04 -1.27
C SER A 68 -8.60 12.07 -2.40
N SER A 69 -7.53 11.93 -3.20
CA SER A 69 -7.31 12.74 -4.41
C SER A 69 -7.43 11.87 -5.65
N VAL A 70 -8.17 12.34 -6.65
CA VAL A 70 -8.18 11.73 -7.99
C VAL A 70 -7.09 12.43 -8.80
N ALA A 71 -5.97 11.74 -9.01
CA ALA A 71 -5.03 12.13 -10.05
C ALA A 71 -5.55 11.56 -11.38
N TYR A 72 -5.73 12.40 -12.40
CA TYR A 72 -5.91 11.91 -13.76
C TYR A 72 -4.63 11.21 -14.20
N ASP A 73 -4.70 9.95 -14.61
CA ASP A 73 -3.59 9.28 -15.27
C ASP A 73 -3.46 9.88 -16.67
N ILE A 74 -2.67 10.96 -16.77
CA ILE A 74 -2.37 11.58 -18.06
C ILE A 74 -1.38 10.64 -18.75
N PRO A 75 -1.74 10.00 -19.89
CA PRO A 75 -0.81 9.14 -20.60
C PRO A 75 0.41 9.97 -20.94
N ARG A 76 1.55 9.69 -20.29
CA ARG A 76 2.82 10.26 -20.72
C ARG A 76 3.07 9.71 -22.12
N GLY A 77 2.83 10.57 -23.12
CA GLY A 77 3.11 10.27 -24.51
C GLY A 77 4.51 9.69 -24.60
N LYS A 78 4.61 8.46 -25.09
CA LYS A 78 5.88 7.91 -25.53
C LYS A 78 6.34 8.78 -26.70
N SER A 79 7.37 9.58 -26.46
CA SER A 79 8.17 10.13 -27.55
C SER A 79 9.26 9.15 -27.93
#